data_AF-A0AAJ3FH71-F1
#
_entry.id   AF-A0AAJ3FH71-F1
#
_cell.length_a   1.000
_cell.length_b   1.000
_cell.length_c   1.000
_cell.angle_alpha   90.00
_cell.angle_beta   90.00
_cell.angle_gamma   90.00
#
_symmetry.space_group_name_H-M   'P 1'
#
loop_
_entity.id
_entity.type
_entity.pdbx_description
1 polymer ?
#
loop_
_entity_poly.entity_id
_entity_poly.type
_entity_poly.pdbx_seq_one_letter_code
_entity_poly.pdbx_strand_id
1 'polypeptide(L)'
;MNFTTVLHQAKSEYAYAYNENTLHIRLKTERGAVRKVELLALDPFNWVPRNDGSMMYDLDKESIIRLEMRKEQMTEMYDCWFAEAGNLDTKRCKYCFVIETEKEKYIMGCHDRIPYKEDESELYNLFNYFNYPYICKEDLYKAPHWVAHTVWYQIFPERFCNGTPGDGRNVLPWGSEEMDGALKKFGGNLEGIIEKLDYIQKAGFTGIYLTPIFKATSSHKYDTIDYFIIDPEFGTNEIFEKLVKEAHQRGIRIMLDAVFNHCGYQHPFWQDVLMHGKESKYYDYFYILDADKPIFDGQVLDGVPQEIPREELNYRTFAYTPTMPKWNTGNPEVREYLLEAACFWTEKYHIDGWRLDVSNEVPHDFWREFRKRVKDRNPELYILGENWDNSLPWLMGDQFDAVMNYEFAMPIWKYFRKEKEGERIYSEEQFRYAIGRLLTSYPNPDKPEKLFLFSTPCVI
;
A
#
# COMPACT_ATOMS: atom_id res chain seq x y z
N MET A 1 15.85 -32.29 -9.55
CA MET A 1 15.09 -31.01 -9.42
C MET A 1 16.03 -29.82 -9.61
N ASN A 2 15.63 -28.69 -10.20
CA ASN A 2 16.45 -27.47 -10.20
C ASN A 2 16.15 -26.64 -8.94
N PHE A 3 17.13 -26.47 -8.05
CA PHE A 3 16.93 -25.68 -6.82
C PHE A 3 17.03 -24.17 -7.02
N THR A 4 17.50 -23.68 -8.18
CA THR A 4 17.54 -22.23 -8.45
C THR A 4 16.15 -21.63 -8.65
N THR A 5 15.14 -22.47 -8.88
CA THR A 5 13.74 -22.11 -9.06
C THR A 5 12.89 -22.34 -7.81
N VAL A 6 13.53 -22.66 -6.67
CA VAL A 6 12.84 -22.84 -5.38
C VAL A 6 13.02 -21.60 -4.52
N LEU A 7 11.93 -20.92 -4.20
CA LEU A 7 11.96 -19.64 -3.50
C LEU A 7 11.17 -19.71 -2.20
N HIS A 8 11.84 -19.34 -1.12
CA HIS A 8 11.26 -19.14 0.20
C HIS A 8 12.18 -18.24 1.04
N GLN A 9 11.58 -17.36 1.84
CA GLN A 9 12.28 -16.54 2.81
C GLN A 9 11.43 -16.40 4.08
N ALA A 10 12.01 -16.66 5.26
CA ALA A 10 11.31 -16.44 6.52
C ALA A 10 11.10 -14.93 6.77
N LYS A 11 10.01 -14.55 7.47
CA LYS A 11 9.61 -13.14 7.70
C LYS A 11 9.54 -12.31 6.41
N SER A 12 8.71 -12.78 5.48
CA SER A 12 8.49 -12.14 4.17
C SER A 12 7.07 -12.44 3.68
N GLU A 13 6.74 -12.13 2.43
CA GLU A 13 5.51 -12.58 1.77
C GLU A 13 5.35 -14.12 1.73
N TYR A 14 6.44 -14.86 1.95
CA TYR A 14 6.45 -16.32 2.03
C TYR A 14 6.20 -16.87 3.44
N ALA A 15 6.37 -16.07 4.49
CA ALA A 15 6.18 -16.52 5.87
C ALA A 15 5.82 -15.34 6.77
N TYR A 16 4.55 -15.25 7.13
CA TYR A 16 3.98 -14.15 7.90
C TYR A 16 2.96 -14.67 8.91
N ALA A 17 2.79 -13.93 10.00
CA ALA A 17 1.77 -14.22 10.99
C ALA A 17 0.42 -13.74 10.46
N TYR A 18 -0.54 -14.66 10.41
CA TYR A 18 -1.92 -14.35 10.05
C TYR A 18 -2.70 -13.83 11.27
N ASN A 19 -2.44 -14.43 12.44
CA ASN A 19 -2.97 -14.01 13.73
C ASN A 19 -1.97 -14.39 14.84
N GLU A 20 -2.38 -14.30 16.11
CA GLU A 20 -1.50 -14.52 17.27
C GLU A 20 -0.95 -15.96 17.41
N ASN A 21 -1.50 -16.95 16.71
CA ASN A 21 -1.11 -18.37 16.85
C ASN A 21 -1.04 -19.14 15.52
N THR A 22 -1.08 -18.44 14.38
CA THR A 22 -1.11 -19.05 13.05
C THR A 22 -0.11 -18.34 12.12
N LEU A 23 0.76 -19.13 11.50
CA LEU A 23 1.63 -18.69 10.42
C LEU A 23 1.09 -19.16 9.06
N HIS A 24 1.09 -18.26 8.09
CA HIS A 24 0.93 -18.62 6.69
C HIS A 24 2.31 -18.79 6.07
N ILE A 25 2.55 -19.95 5.46
CA ILE A 25 3.84 -20.32 4.88
C ILE A 25 3.64 -20.72 3.42
N ARG A 26 4.46 -20.15 2.54
CA ARG A 26 4.47 -20.40 1.11
C ARG A 26 5.82 -20.88 0.61
N LEU A 27 5.79 -21.63 -0.48
CA LEU A 27 6.98 -22.04 -1.22
C LEU A 27 6.68 -21.87 -2.71
N LYS A 28 7.61 -21.32 -3.49
CA LYS A 28 7.53 -21.37 -4.95
C LYS A 28 8.50 -22.44 -5.46
N THR A 29 8.05 -23.25 -6.41
CA THR A 29 8.89 -24.24 -7.10
C THR A 29 8.67 -24.10 -8.59
N GLU A 30 9.61 -24.59 -9.41
CA GLU A 30 9.40 -24.67 -10.86
C GLU A 30 8.06 -25.32 -11.20
N ARG A 31 7.34 -24.69 -12.14
CA ARG A 31 6.01 -25.11 -12.56
C ARG A 31 6.04 -26.53 -13.09
N GLY A 32 5.24 -27.41 -12.49
CA GLY A 32 5.09 -28.81 -12.90
C GLY A 32 6.22 -29.74 -12.48
N ALA A 33 7.30 -29.24 -11.86
CA ALA A 33 8.46 -30.07 -11.48
C ALA A 33 8.28 -30.82 -10.14
N VAL A 34 7.36 -30.36 -9.30
CA VAL A 34 7.15 -30.88 -7.94
C VAL A 34 5.76 -31.48 -7.83
N ARG A 35 5.70 -32.71 -7.32
CA ARG A 35 4.46 -33.47 -7.15
C ARG A 35 3.79 -33.11 -5.83
N LYS A 36 4.56 -33.04 -4.75
CA LYS A 36 4.07 -32.84 -3.40
C LYS A 36 5.08 -32.05 -2.57
N VAL A 37 4.56 -31.21 -1.67
CA VAL A 37 5.35 -30.53 -0.65
C VAL A 37 4.70 -30.77 0.70
N GLU A 38 5.47 -31.19 1.68
CA GLU A 38 5.06 -31.29 3.08
C GLU A 38 5.83 -30.24 3.89
N LEU A 39 5.13 -29.53 4.76
CA LEU A 39 5.69 -28.61 5.73
C LEU A 39 5.76 -29.32 7.09
N LEU A 40 6.93 -29.30 7.72
CA LEU A 40 7.11 -29.70 9.11
C LEU A 40 7.32 -28.42 9.92
N ALA A 41 6.45 -28.14 10.88
CA ALA A 41 6.51 -26.97 11.75
C ALA A 41 6.44 -27.38 13.23
N LEU A 42 7.22 -26.72 14.09
CA LEU A 42 7.32 -27.06 15.52
C LEU A 42 7.86 -25.90 16.36
N ASP A 43 7.68 -25.96 17.68
CA ASP A 43 8.41 -25.09 18.62
C ASP A 43 9.86 -25.60 18.79
N PRO A 44 10.88 -24.79 18.48
CA PRO A 44 12.29 -25.21 18.57
C PRO A 44 12.77 -25.58 19.97
N PHE A 45 11.99 -25.29 21.01
CA PHE A 45 12.30 -25.55 22.40
C PHE A 45 11.37 -26.59 23.06
N ASN A 46 10.53 -27.29 22.29
CA ASN A 46 9.71 -28.36 22.84
C ASN A 46 10.54 -29.64 23.02
N TRP A 47 11.20 -29.74 24.18
CA TRP A 47 12.09 -30.83 24.55
C TRP A 47 11.44 -31.73 25.60
N VAL A 48 11.49 -33.05 25.42
CA VAL A 48 11.00 -34.05 26.37
C VAL A 48 12.17 -34.80 27.02
N PRO A 49 12.10 -35.14 28.32
CA PRO A 49 13.14 -35.90 28.99
C PRO A 49 13.38 -37.25 28.32
N ARG A 50 14.63 -37.71 28.28
CA ARG A 50 14.94 -39.07 27.81
C ARG A 50 14.46 -40.13 28.79
N ASN A 51 13.92 -41.22 28.25
CA ASN A 51 13.51 -42.40 29.02
C ASN A 51 14.69 -43.32 29.39
N ASP A 52 15.90 -42.79 29.51
CA ASP A 52 17.13 -43.52 29.87
C ASP A 52 17.67 -43.15 31.27
N GLY A 53 16.96 -42.28 32.00
CA GLY A 53 17.35 -41.81 33.33
C GLY A 53 18.46 -40.75 33.33
N SER A 54 18.90 -40.30 32.15
CA SER A 54 19.85 -39.19 32.03
C SER A 54 19.17 -37.83 32.23
N MET A 55 19.98 -36.78 32.42
CA MET A 55 19.51 -35.38 32.40
C MET A 55 19.41 -34.80 30.97
N MET A 56 19.43 -35.65 29.94
CA MET A 56 19.32 -35.23 28.55
C MET A 56 17.85 -35.14 28.14
N TYR A 57 17.60 -34.29 27.15
CA TYR A 57 16.28 -34.13 26.54
C TYR A 57 16.38 -34.38 25.05
N ASP A 58 15.33 -34.93 24.47
CA ASP A 58 15.16 -35.10 23.03
C ASP A 58 14.05 -34.19 22.51
N LEU A 59 14.13 -33.88 21.22
CA LEU A 59 13.06 -33.13 20.54
C LEU A 59 11.76 -33.94 20.63
N ASP A 60 10.68 -33.29 21.03
CA ASP A 60 9.36 -33.91 21.02
C ASP A 60 8.84 -34.06 19.58
N LYS A 61 9.16 -35.20 18.96
CA LYS A 61 8.78 -35.49 17.57
C LYS A 61 7.26 -35.57 17.37
N GLU A 62 6.50 -35.89 18.41
CA GLU A 62 5.03 -35.98 18.36
C GLU A 62 4.39 -34.58 18.27
N SER A 63 5.09 -33.54 18.72
CA SER A 63 4.64 -32.16 18.60
C SER A 63 4.81 -31.54 17.21
N ILE A 64 5.46 -32.26 16.28
CA ILE A 64 5.72 -31.76 14.94
C ILE A 64 4.42 -31.71 14.14
N ILE A 65 4.02 -30.51 13.76
CA ILE A 65 2.90 -30.27 12.87
C ILE A 65 3.34 -30.61 11.44
N ARG A 66 2.74 -31.65 10.87
CA ARG A 66 2.96 -32.09 9.49
C ARG A 66 1.79 -31.69 8.60
N LEU A 67 2.06 -30.89 7.58
CA LEU A 67 1.03 -30.35 6.70
C LEU A 67 1.41 -30.60 5.24
N GLU A 68 0.56 -31.29 4.49
CA GLU A 68 0.67 -31.26 3.03
C GLU A 68 0.30 -29.86 2.53
N MET A 69 1.24 -29.21 1.83
CA MET A 69 0.99 -27.90 1.26
C MET A 69 0.12 -28.05 0.01
N ARG A 70 -0.89 -27.20 -0.11
CA ARG A 70 -1.73 -27.13 -1.32
C ARG A 70 -1.13 -26.16 -2.32
N LYS A 71 -1.33 -26.41 -3.61
CA LYS A 71 -1.04 -25.43 -4.66
C LYS A 71 -2.11 -24.35 -4.65
N GLU A 72 -1.79 -23.14 -4.18
CA GLU A 72 -2.75 -22.04 -4.08
C GLU A 72 -2.88 -21.24 -5.37
N GLN A 73 -1.79 -21.10 -6.12
CA GLN A 73 -1.72 -20.34 -7.37
C GLN A 73 -0.65 -20.94 -8.29
N MET A 74 -0.66 -20.50 -9.55
CA MET A 74 0.47 -20.68 -10.45
C MET A 74 0.81 -19.38 -11.16
N THR A 75 2.06 -19.26 -11.55
CA THR A 75 2.58 -18.21 -12.41
C THR A 75 3.14 -18.86 -13.68
N GLU A 76 3.67 -18.05 -14.59
CA GLU A 76 4.32 -18.56 -15.80
C GLU A 76 5.49 -19.51 -15.49
N MET A 77 6.22 -19.28 -14.41
CA MET A 77 7.43 -20.04 -14.05
C MET A 77 7.28 -20.94 -12.83
N TYR A 78 6.29 -20.68 -11.97
CA TYR A 78 6.21 -21.29 -10.65
C TYR A 78 4.85 -21.88 -10.30
N ASP A 79 4.87 -23.04 -9.65
CA ASP A 79 3.81 -23.49 -8.77
C ASP A 79 3.99 -22.83 -7.39
N CYS A 80 2.90 -22.26 -6.85
CA CYS A 80 2.91 -21.58 -5.55
C CYS A 80 2.19 -22.46 -4.52
N TRP A 81 2.94 -23.01 -3.58
CA TRP A 81 2.48 -23.87 -2.51
C TRP A 81 2.17 -23.07 -1.26
N PHE A 82 1.19 -23.49 -0.48
CA PHE A 82 0.76 -22.83 0.74
C PHE A 82 0.37 -23.82 1.84
N ALA A 83 0.70 -23.50 3.09
CA ALA A 83 0.16 -24.14 4.29
C ALA A 83 -0.13 -23.11 5.39
N GLU A 84 -1.10 -23.46 6.24
CA GLU A 84 -1.47 -22.76 7.48
C GLU A 84 -0.93 -23.56 8.67
N ALA A 85 0.18 -23.09 9.25
CA ALA A 85 0.72 -23.66 10.49
C ALA A 85 0.03 -22.99 11.69
N GLY A 86 -1.11 -23.55 12.10
CA GLY A 86 -1.89 -23.11 13.28
C GLY A 86 -1.46 -23.82 14.57
N ASN A 87 -2.18 -23.54 15.66
CA ASN A 87 -1.95 -24.10 17.00
C ASN A 87 -0.54 -23.85 17.56
N LEU A 88 0.07 -22.71 17.19
CA LEU A 88 1.36 -22.28 17.71
C LEU A 88 1.19 -21.56 19.05
N ASP A 89 0.74 -22.29 20.09
CA ASP A 89 0.41 -21.72 21.40
C ASP A 89 1.61 -21.02 22.07
N THR A 90 2.82 -21.49 21.78
CA THR A 90 4.07 -20.89 22.29
C THR A 90 4.55 -19.69 21.47
N LYS A 91 3.87 -19.39 20.35
CA LYS A 91 4.15 -18.31 19.41
C LYS A 91 5.50 -18.39 18.70
N ARG A 92 6.24 -19.49 18.85
CA ARG A 92 7.55 -19.74 18.22
C ARG A 92 7.40 -20.83 17.18
N CYS A 93 8.09 -20.70 16.04
CA CYS A 93 8.05 -21.75 15.03
C CYS A 93 9.38 -21.88 14.29
N LYS A 94 9.93 -23.10 14.27
CA LYS A 94 10.87 -23.52 13.24
C LYS A 94 10.16 -24.43 12.25
N TYR A 95 10.57 -24.40 10.99
CA TYR A 95 9.99 -25.27 9.97
C TYR A 95 10.95 -25.62 8.84
N CYS A 96 10.69 -26.73 8.15
CA CYS A 96 11.36 -27.10 6.90
C CYS A 96 10.35 -27.63 5.88
N PHE A 97 10.77 -27.73 4.63
CA PHE A 97 9.98 -28.32 3.56
C PHE A 97 10.52 -29.70 3.19
N VAL A 98 9.64 -30.66 3.03
CA VAL A 98 9.94 -31.94 2.37
C VAL A 98 9.33 -31.87 0.97
N ILE A 99 10.20 -31.77 -0.03
CA ILE A 99 9.81 -31.57 -1.43
C ILE A 99 9.97 -32.89 -2.18
N GLU A 100 8.90 -33.36 -2.81
CA GLU A 100 8.87 -34.60 -3.56
C GLU A 100 8.59 -34.35 -5.05
N THR A 101 9.51 -34.83 -5.88
CA THR A 101 9.38 -34.87 -7.34
C THR A 101 9.00 -36.30 -7.78
N GLU A 102 8.92 -36.57 -9.08
CA GLU A 102 8.67 -37.94 -9.57
C GLU A 102 9.77 -38.94 -9.19
N LYS A 103 11.01 -38.49 -8.99
CA LYS A 103 12.20 -39.36 -8.83
C LYS A 103 12.94 -39.17 -7.51
N GLU A 104 12.83 -37.99 -6.92
CA GLU A 104 13.67 -37.55 -5.82
C GLU A 104 12.84 -36.88 -4.74
N LYS A 105 13.26 -37.03 -3.48
CA LYS A 105 12.67 -36.39 -2.30
C LYS A 105 13.77 -35.67 -1.53
N TYR A 106 13.51 -34.45 -1.08
CA TYR A 106 14.51 -33.60 -0.41
C TYR A 106 13.93 -32.94 0.83
N ILE A 107 14.79 -32.69 1.82
CA ILE A 107 14.55 -31.81 2.95
C ILE A 107 15.21 -30.48 2.63
N MET A 108 14.42 -29.41 2.57
CA MET A 108 14.88 -28.06 2.32
C MET A 108 14.68 -27.21 3.58
N GLY A 109 15.79 -26.64 4.02
CA GLY A 109 15.85 -25.68 5.11
C GLY A 109 16.49 -24.36 4.67
N CYS A 110 16.87 -23.54 5.65
CA CYS A 110 17.49 -22.24 5.44
C CYS A 110 18.96 -22.33 4.99
N HIS A 111 19.65 -23.44 5.28
CA HIS A 111 21.06 -23.62 4.94
C HIS A 111 21.24 -24.61 3.78
N ASP A 112 20.58 -25.77 3.88
CA ASP A 112 20.88 -26.94 3.08
C ASP A 112 19.64 -27.57 2.43
N ARG A 113 19.91 -28.31 1.34
CA ARG A 113 18.93 -29.08 0.56
C ARG A 113 19.44 -30.50 0.53
N ILE A 114 18.89 -31.32 1.40
CA ILE A 114 19.44 -32.63 1.75
C ILE A 114 18.56 -33.70 1.11
N PRO A 115 19.11 -34.69 0.37
CA PRO A 115 18.33 -35.84 -0.09
C PRO A 115 17.67 -36.55 1.10
N TYR A 116 16.37 -36.83 0.98
CA TYR A 116 15.63 -37.53 2.03
C TYR A 116 16.14 -38.97 2.16
N LYS A 117 16.34 -39.43 3.40
CA LYS A 117 16.74 -40.80 3.75
C LYS A 117 15.73 -41.42 4.69
N GLU A 118 15.61 -42.75 4.65
CA GLU A 118 14.67 -43.51 5.49
C GLU A 118 14.97 -43.42 6.99
N ASP A 119 16.23 -43.17 7.39
CA ASP A 119 16.60 -43.06 8.81
C ASP A 119 16.11 -41.76 9.49
N GLU A 120 15.57 -40.81 8.71
CA GLU A 120 15.00 -39.52 9.13
C GLU A 120 15.90 -38.65 10.03
N SER A 121 17.18 -38.97 10.19
CA SER A 121 18.09 -38.25 11.10
C SER A 121 18.19 -36.76 10.77
N GLU A 122 18.34 -36.44 9.47
CA GLU A 122 18.39 -35.07 8.97
C GLU A 122 17.04 -34.36 9.01
N LEU A 123 15.93 -35.11 9.08
CA LEU A 123 14.59 -34.52 9.18
C LEU A 123 14.41 -33.79 10.51
N TYR A 124 15.10 -34.24 11.57
CA TYR A 124 15.01 -33.67 12.90
C TYR A 124 16.18 -32.73 13.25
N ASN A 125 17.02 -32.40 12.26
CA ASN A 125 18.12 -31.46 12.41
C ASN A 125 17.63 -30.01 12.34
N LEU A 126 17.23 -29.45 13.49
CA LEU A 126 16.68 -28.10 13.60
C LEU A 126 17.66 -26.97 13.23
N PHE A 127 18.95 -27.27 13.04
CA PHE A 127 19.90 -26.26 12.53
C PHE A 127 19.57 -25.88 11.10
N ASN A 128 19.09 -26.81 10.28
CA ASN A 128 18.70 -26.51 8.91
C ASN A 128 17.32 -25.85 8.82
N TYR A 129 16.46 -25.90 9.85
CA TYR A 129 15.10 -25.37 9.74
C TYR A 129 15.09 -23.83 9.57
N PHE A 130 14.17 -23.33 8.74
CA PHE A 130 13.77 -21.92 8.76
C PHE A 130 13.22 -21.56 10.14
N ASN A 131 13.30 -20.27 10.48
CA ASN A 131 12.93 -19.78 11.80
C ASN A 131 12.00 -18.58 11.70
N TYR A 132 10.82 -18.68 12.32
CA TYR A 132 9.95 -17.57 12.67
C TYR A 132 10.04 -17.38 14.19
N PRO A 133 10.87 -16.44 14.68
CA PRO A 133 11.33 -16.47 16.08
C PRO A 133 10.20 -16.35 17.10
N TYR A 134 9.29 -15.40 16.90
CA TYR A 134 8.15 -15.15 17.79
C TYR A 134 7.05 -14.38 17.04
N ILE A 135 5.79 -14.69 17.30
CA ILE A 135 4.63 -13.92 16.85
C ILE A 135 4.33 -12.84 17.90
N CYS A 136 4.81 -11.62 17.63
CA CYS A 136 4.46 -10.44 18.42
C CYS A 136 3.10 -9.91 17.94
N LYS A 137 2.18 -9.65 18.87
CA LYS A 137 0.84 -9.14 18.53
C LYS A 137 0.91 -7.75 17.88
N GLU A 138 1.89 -6.96 18.33
CA GLU A 138 2.16 -5.59 17.91
C GLU A 138 2.66 -5.52 16.46
N ASP A 139 3.29 -6.61 15.98
CA ASP A 139 3.80 -6.72 14.61
C ASP A 139 2.76 -7.31 13.64
N LEU A 140 1.56 -7.66 14.12
CA LEU A 140 0.50 -8.18 13.26
C LEU A 140 -0.01 -7.07 12.34
N TYR A 141 -0.02 -7.35 11.05
CA TYR A 141 -0.70 -6.51 10.10
C TYR A 141 -2.20 -6.46 10.45
N LYS A 142 -2.74 -5.25 10.53
CA LYS A 142 -4.17 -5.02 10.79
C LYS A 142 -4.65 -3.79 10.02
N ALA A 143 -5.44 -4.02 8.99
CA ALA A 143 -6.24 -2.99 8.34
C ALA A 143 -7.63 -2.88 9.02
N PRO A 144 -8.32 -1.73 8.90
CA PRO A 144 -9.70 -1.61 9.37
C PRO A 144 -10.64 -2.57 8.61
N HIS A 145 -11.35 -3.43 9.36
CA HIS A 145 -12.14 -4.52 8.77
C HIS A 145 -13.27 -4.00 7.86
N TRP A 146 -13.81 -2.82 8.14
CA TRP A 146 -14.89 -2.22 7.35
C TRP A 146 -14.48 -1.95 5.88
N VAL A 147 -13.18 -1.81 5.59
CA VAL A 147 -12.67 -1.56 4.24
C VAL A 147 -12.93 -2.74 3.31
N ALA A 148 -12.88 -3.98 3.82
CA ALA A 148 -13.18 -5.19 3.04
C ALA A 148 -14.62 -5.25 2.51
N HIS A 149 -15.51 -4.44 3.07
CA HIS A 149 -16.92 -4.31 2.65
C HIS A 149 -17.23 -2.95 2.00
N THR A 150 -16.19 -2.16 1.69
CA THR A 150 -16.34 -0.82 1.11
C THR A 150 -16.17 -0.85 -0.40
N VAL A 151 -17.10 -0.22 -1.12
CA VAL A 151 -16.95 0.09 -2.54
C VAL A 151 -16.71 1.59 -2.67
N TRP A 152 -15.49 1.95 -3.07
CA TRP A 152 -15.03 3.34 -3.15
C TRP A 152 -15.49 4.03 -4.44
N TYR A 153 -15.85 5.30 -4.33
CA TYR A 153 -16.11 6.22 -5.44
C TYR A 153 -15.09 7.36 -5.40
N GLN A 154 -14.22 7.44 -6.39
CA GLN A 154 -13.24 8.53 -6.49
C GLN A 154 -13.90 9.76 -7.12
N ILE A 155 -13.76 10.90 -6.46
CA ILE A 155 -14.29 12.18 -6.91
C ILE A 155 -13.13 13.14 -7.12
N PHE A 156 -13.07 13.72 -8.32
CA PHE A 156 -12.30 14.93 -8.60
C PHE A 156 -13.24 16.15 -8.40
N PRO A 157 -13.16 16.88 -7.28
CA PRO A 157 -14.22 17.80 -6.85
C PRO A 157 -14.55 18.89 -7.86
N GLU A 158 -13.51 19.43 -8.51
CA GLU A 158 -13.59 20.52 -9.49
C GLU A 158 -14.51 20.18 -10.69
N ARG A 159 -14.72 18.89 -10.99
CA ARG A 159 -15.47 18.42 -12.17
C ARG A 159 -16.69 17.58 -11.83
N PHE A 160 -16.98 17.35 -10.54
CA PHE A 160 -18.03 16.41 -10.16
C PHE A 160 -19.42 17.06 -10.17
N CYS A 161 -19.59 18.14 -9.41
CA CYS A 161 -20.84 18.91 -9.39
C CYS A 161 -20.59 20.32 -8.86
N ASN A 162 -21.13 21.34 -9.53
CA ASN A 162 -21.17 22.71 -9.04
C ASN A 162 -22.48 22.96 -8.29
N GLY A 163 -22.42 22.99 -6.96
CA GLY A 163 -23.56 23.27 -6.08
C GLY A 163 -23.82 24.76 -5.82
N THR A 164 -22.98 25.66 -6.35
CA THR A 164 -23.15 27.12 -6.19
C THR A 164 -23.00 27.84 -7.54
N PRO A 165 -23.84 27.52 -8.55
CA PRO A 165 -23.76 28.18 -9.84
C PRO A 165 -24.04 29.68 -9.72
N GLY A 166 -23.23 30.50 -10.37
CA GLY A 166 -23.39 31.96 -10.37
C GLY A 166 -22.86 32.67 -9.12
N ASP A 167 -21.97 32.02 -8.35
CA ASP A 167 -21.31 32.59 -7.16
C ASP A 167 -20.21 33.63 -7.46
N GLY A 168 -20.06 34.06 -8.72
CA GLY A 168 -19.11 35.08 -9.15
C GLY A 168 -17.71 34.56 -9.46
N ARG A 169 -17.43 33.26 -9.30
CA ARG A 169 -16.16 32.66 -9.77
C ARG A 169 -16.09 32.70 -11.30
N ASN A 170 -14.91 33.00 -11.83
CA ASN A 170 -14.63 32.96 -13.26
C ASN A 170 -14.35 31.51 -13.69
N VAL A 171 -15.39 30.80 -14.09
CA VAL A 171 -15.34 29.38 -14.48
C VAL A 171 -15.92 29.17 -15.87
N LEU A 172 -15.47 28.11 -16.54
CA LEU A 172 -16.00 27.69 -17.82
C LEU A 172 -17.42 27.13 -17.68
N PRO A 173 -18.24 27.20 -18.74
CA PRO A 173 -19.53 26.52 -18.77
C PRO A 173 -19.40 25.02 -18.49
N TRP A 174 -20.27 24.49 -17.63
CA TRP A 174 -20.24 23.08 -17.25
C TRP A 174 -20.34 22.15 -18.47
N GLY A 175 -19.36 21.26 -18.63
CA GLY A 175 -19.31 20.31 -19.74
C GLY A 175 -18.79 20.88 -21.07
N SER A 176 -18.20 22.08 -21.10
CA SER A 176 -17.58 22.61 -22.33
C SER A 176 -16.39 21.76 -22.79
N GLU A 177 -16.24 21.59 -24.11
CA GLU A 177 -15.14 20.82 -24.75
C GLU A 177 -13.80 21.57 -24.82
N GLU A 178 -13.70 22.76 -24.22
CA GLU A 178 -12.44 23.50 -24.19
C GLU A 178 -11.36 22.68 -23.48
N MET A 179 -10.41 22.13 -24.26
CA MET A 179 -9.41 21.14 -23.85
C MET A 179 -8.87 21.32 -22.42
N ASP A 180 -8.82 20.22 -21.68
CA ASP A 180 -8.43 20.13 -20.27
C ASP A 180 -7.03 20.69 -20.01
N GLY A 181 -6.87 21.45 -18.94
CA GLY A 181 -5.61 22.05 -18.52
C GLY A 181 -5.65 22.37 -17.02
N ALA A 182 -4.49 22.29 -16.35
CA ALA A 182 -4.38 22.38 -14.89
C ALA A 182 -4.90 23.70 -14.26
N LEU A 183 -5.18 24.72 -15.08
CA LEU A 183 -5.72 26.01 -14.64
C LEU A 183 -7.18 26.25 -15.06
N LYS A 184 -7.77 25.38 -15.89
CA LYS A 184 -9.16 25.51 -16.33
C LYS A 184 -10.11 24.96 -15.27
N LYS A 185 -11.09 25.79 -14.91
CA LYS A 185 -12.03 25.54 -13.81
C LYS A 185 -13.46 25.56 -14.31
N PHE A 186 -14.29 24.64 -13.84
CA PHE A 186 -15.72 24.47 -14.09
C PHE A 186 -16.57 24.73 -12.84
N GLY A 187 -15.92 24.90 -11.69
CA GLY A 187 -16.56 25.38 -10.45
C GLY A 187 -17.16 24.28 -9.59
N GLY A 188 -16.80 23.01 -9.81
CA GLY A 188 -17.21 21.92 -8.93
C GLY A 188 -16.73 22.15 -7.50
N ASN A 189 -17.54 21.77 -6.50
CA ASN A 189 -17.30 22.13 -5.09
C ASN A 189 -17.96 21.16 -4.11
N LEU A 190 -17.73 21.36 -2.81
CA LEU A 190 -18.20 20.45 -1.76
C LEU A 190 -19.73 20.46 -1.60
N GLU A 191 -20.40 21.62 -1.78
CA GLU A 191 -21.87 21.66 -1.76
C GLU A 191 -22.47 20.80 -2.89
N GLY A 192 -21.87 20.82 -4.07
CA GLY A 192 -22.27 19.93 -5.17
C GLY A 192 -22.08 18.45 -4.84
N ILE A 193 -21.05 18.08 -4.08
CA ILE A 193 -20.88 16.70 -3.60
C ILE A 193 -22.00 16.35 -2.60
N ILE A 194 -22.30 17.25 -1.65
CA ILE A 194 -23.38 17.06 -0.67
C ILE A 194 -24.72 16.80 -1.38
N GLU A 195 -25.06 17.58 -2.39
CA GLU A 195 -26.28 17.40 -3.21
C GLU A 195 -26.37 16.04 -3.91
N LYS A 196 -25.23 15.39 -4.16
CA LYS A 196 -25.14 14.12 -4.88
C LYS A 196 -24.89 12.91 -3.98
N LEU A 197 -24.84 13.06 -2.66
CA LEU A 197 -24.67 11.92 -1.74
C LEU A 197 -25.77 10.86 -1.91
N ASP A 198 -27.03 11.27 -2.12
CA ASP A 198 -28.13 10.34 -2.39
C ASP A 198 -27.92 9.56 -3.70
N TYR A 199 -27.33 10.19 -4.72
CA TYR A 199 -26.97 9.52 -5.97
C TYR A 199 -25.87 8.47 -5.74
N ILE A 200 -24.83 8.84 -5.00
CA ILE A 200 -23.70 7.95 -4.67
C ILE A 200 -24.19 6.74 -3.87
N GLN A 201 -25.03 6.97 -2.85
CA GLN A 201 -25.62 5.91 -2.04
C GLN A 201 -26.50 4.98 -2.88
N LYS A 202 -27.39 5.53 -3.72
CA LYS A 202 -28.26 4.74 -4.61
C LYS A 202 -27.48 3.90 -5.61
N ALA A 203 -26.31 4.36 -6.04
CA ALA A 203 -25.41 3.60 -6.90
C ALA A 203 -24.68 2.45 -6.17
N GLY A 204 -24.77 2.37 -4.84
CA GLY A 204 -24.24 1.29 -4.01
C GLY A 204 -22.84 1.55 -3.45
N PHE A 205 -22.30 2.76 -3.58
CA PHE A 205 -21.00 3.12 -3.02
C PHE A 205 -21.11 3.43 -1.52
N THR A 206 -20.11 3.00 -0.77
CA THR A 206 -20.06 3.11 0.71
C THR A 206 -18.80 3.85 1.19
N GLY A 207 -17.97 4.33 0.27
CA GLY A 207 -16.84 5.20 0.56
C GLY A 207 -16.60 6.20 -0.57
N ILE A 208 -16.19 7.41 -0.24
CA ILE A 208 -15.76 8.45 -1.17
C ILE A 208 -14.28 8.72 -0.93
N TYR A 209 -13.50 8.70 -2.02
CA TYR A 209 -12.14 9.20 -2.04
C TYR A 209 -12.11 10.53 -2.79
N LEU A 210 -11.78 11.61 -2.09
CA LEU A 210 -11.58 12.94 -2.67
C LEU A 210 -10.12 13.10 -3.06
N THR A 211 -9.84 13.51 -4.30
CA THR A 211 -8.53 14.09 -4.66
C THR A 211 -8.29 15.37 -3.83
N PRO A 212 -7.10 16.01 -3.86
CA PRO A 212 -6.80 17.10 -2.92
C PRO A 212 -7.84 18.22 -2.90
N ILE A 213 -8.23 18.63 -1.69
CA ILE A 213 -9.23 19.69 -1.44
C ILE A 213 -8.67 20.87 -0.65
N PHE A 214 -7.40 20.81 -0.25
CA PHE A 214 -6.76 21.87 0.49
C PHE A 214 -6.42 23.04 -0.42
N LYS A 215 -6.26 24.22 0.20
CA LYS A 215 -6.01 25.46 -0.54
C LYS A 215 -4.80 25.32 -1.46
N ALA A 216 -5.00 25.57 -2.76
CA ALA A 216 -3.96 25.50 -3.78
C ALA A 216 -4.32 26.38 -5.00
N THR A 217 -3.40 26.53 -5.96
CA THR A 217 -3.64 27.42 -7.11
C THR A 217 -4.38 26.71 -8.23
N SER A 218 -3.93 25.49 -8.55
CA SER A 218 -4.42 24.71 -9.69
C SER A 218 -5.84 24.18 -9.51
N SER A 219 -6.42 23.61 -10.58
CA SER A 219 -7.68 22.86 -10.49
C SER A 219 -7.52 21.52 -9.77
N HIS A 220 -6.33 20.90 -9.82
CA HIS A 220 -6.07 19.58 -9.24
C HIS A 220 -5.62 19.62 -7.78
N LYS A 221 -5.15 20.78 -7.30
CA LYS A 221 -4.82 21.08 -5.91
C LYS A 221 -3.68 20.26 -5.26
N TYR A 222 -2.82 19.63 -6.07
CA TYR A 222 -1.60 18.95 -5.59
C TYR A 222 -0.49 19.95 -5.20
N ASP A 223 -0.57 21.17 -5.70
CA ASP A 223 0.28 22.31 -5.35
C ASP A 223 -0.19 23.01 -4.06
N THR A 224 -0.27 22.27 -2.96
CA THR A 224 -0.86 22.71 -1.67
C THR A 224 -0.17 23.96 -1.10
N ILE A 225 -0.96 24.99 -0.80
CA ILE A 225 -0.55 26.25 -0.15
C ILE A 225 -0.75 26.19 1.36
N ASP A 226 -1.85 25.59 1.81
CA ASP A 226 -2.18 25.48 3.23
C ASP A 226 -2.95 24.18 3.49
N TYR A 227 -2.36 23.30 4.31
CA TYR A 227 -2.89 21.98 4.63
C TYR A 227 -4.02 21.99 5.67
N PHE A 228 -4.34 23.13 6.30
CA PHE A 228 -5.31 23.23 7.40
C PHE A 228 -6.66 23.83 6.99
N ILE A 229 -6.77 24.28 5.74
CA ILE A 229 -7.98 24.90 5.21
C ILE A 229 -8.39 24.28 3.88
N ILE A 230 -9.70 24.09 3.73
CA ILE A 230 -10.32 23.80 2.44
C ILE A 230 -10.07 24.95 1.48
N ASP A 231 -9.85 24.61 0.21
CA ASP A 231 -9.73 25.61 -0.83
C ASP A 231 -11.01 26.47 -0.94
N PRO A 232 -10.90 27.81 -0.94
CA PRO A 232 -12.06 28.69 -1.04
C PRO A 232 -12.94 28.46 -2.29
N GLU A 233 -12.39 27.89 -3.36
CA GLU A 233 -13.18 27.51 -4.55
C GLU A 233 -14.04 26.26 -4.30
N PHE A 234 -13.65 25.40 -3.37
CA PHE A 234 -14.41 24.21 -2.99
C PHE A 234 -15.36 24.45 -1.82
N GLY A 235 -15.09 25.44 -0.98
CA GLY A 235 -15.96 25.84 0.12
C GLY A 235 -15.18 26.27 1.35
N THR A 236 -15.64 25.84 2.52
CA THR A 236 -14.98 26.10 3.80
C THR A 236 -14.83 24.82 4.61
N ASN A 237 -14.07 24.91 5.70
CA ASN A 237 -13.95 23.84 6.68
C ASN A 237 -15.32 23.42 7.26
N GLU A 238 -16.24 24.36 7.45
CA GLU A 238 -17.61 24.09 7.94
C GLU A 238 -18.46 23.35 6.91
N ILE A 239 -18.30 23.69 5.62
CA ILE A 239 -18.95 22.95 4.53
C ILE A 239 -18.40 21.52 4.46
N PHE A 240 -17.09 21.35 4.65
CA PHE A 240 -16.49 20.01 4.73
C PHE A 240 -17.02 19.21 5.92
N GLU A 241 -17.14 19.82 7.09
CA GLU A 241 -17.76 19.17 8.26
C GLU A 241 -19.20 18.70 7.96
N LYS A 242 -19.98 19.54 7.28
CA LYS A 242 -21.33 19.19 6.80
C LYS A 242 -21.28 18.00 5.83
N LEU A 243 -20.35 18.00 4.87
CA LEU A 243 -20.17 16.88 3.94
C LEU A 243 -19.89 15.57 4.67
N VAL A 244 -18.95 15.56 5.62
CA VAL A 244 -18.63 14.34 6.38
C VAL A 244 -19.84 13.86 7.17
N LYS A 245 -20.53 14.76 7.88
CA LYS A 245 -21.75 14.42 8.64
C LYS A 245 -22.84 13.82 7.76
N GLU A 246 -23.14 14.43 6.62
CA GLU A 246 -24.17 13.96 5.69
C GLU A 246 -23.78 12.64 5.01
N ALA A 247 -22.50 12.44 4.70
CA ALA A 247 -21.98 11.18 4.18
C ALA A 247 -22.10 10.06 5.21
N HIS A 248 -21.69 10.30 6.45
CA HIS A 248 -21.78 9.33 7.54
C HIS A 248 -23.23 8.91 7.85
N GLN A 249 -24.18 9.84 7.83
CA GLN A 249 -25.62 9.53 7.98
C GLN A 249 -26.12 8.55 6.91
N ARG A 250 -25.45 8.50 5.75
CA ARG A 250 -25.76 7.60 4.63
C ARG A 250 -24.91 6.33 4.63
N GLY A 251 -24.07 6.13 5.65
CA GLY A 251 -23.13 5.01 5.72
C GLY A 251 -21.98 5.13 4.72
N ILE A 252 -21.66 6.35 4.27
CA ILE A 252 -20.57 6.63 3.33
C ILE A 252 -19.36 7.14 4.10
N ARG A 253 -18.22 6.46 3.97
CA ARG A 253 -16.93 6.84 4.54
C ARG A 253 -16.23 7.91 3.69
N ILE A 254 -15.44 8.79 4.29
CA ILE A 254 -14.70 9.85 3.59
C ILE A 254 -13.20 9.64 3.74
N MET A 255 -12.49 9.55 2.61
CA MET A 255 -11.03 9.54 2.53
C MET A 255 -10.52 10.79 1.83
N LEU A 256 -9.52 11.44 2.43
CA LEU A 256 -8.85 12.62 1.88
C LEU A 256 -7.50 12.27 1.26
N ASP A 257 -7.02 13.12 0.36
CA ASP A 257 -5.69 13.04 -0.24
C ASP A 257 -4.64 13.83 0.57
N ALA A 258 -3.54 13.19 0.92
CA ALA A 258 -2.43 13.75 1.67
C ALA A 258 -1.21 13.96 0.75
N VAL A 259 -0.99 15.20 0.34
CA VAL A 259 0.13 15.60 -0.51
C VAL A 259 1.37 15.92 0.32
N PHE A 260 1.96 14.91 0.95
CA PHE A 260 3.06 15.10 1.91
C PHE A 260 4.46 14.95 1.32
N ASN A 261 4.55 14.59 0.03
CA ASN A 261 5.82 14.52 -0.68
C ASN A 261 6.37 15.92 -1.02
N HIS A 262 5.49 16.85 -1.37
CA HIS A 262 5.82 18.19 -1.87
C HIS A 262 4.74 19.20 -1.46
N CYS A 263 5.03 20.50 -1.52
CA CYS A 263 3.99 21.54 -1.45
C CYS A 263 3.89 22.30 -2.77
N GLY A 264 2.96 23.25 -2.84
CA GLY A 264 2.87 24.18 -3.95
C GLY A 264 3.89 25.31 -3.86
N TYR A 265 4.18 25.91 -5.00
CA TYR A 265 5.05 27.08 -5.10
C TYR A 265 4.58 28.24 -4.21
N GLN A 266 3.29 28.46 -4.08
CA GLN A 266 2.74 29.55 -3.28
C GLN A 266 2.72 29.25 -1.77
N HIS A 267 3.27 28.12 -1.32
CA HIS A 267 3.34 27.78 0.10
C HIS A 267 4.19 28.80 0.88
N PRO A 268 3.74 29.32 2.04
CA PRO A 268 4.45 30.37 2.77
C PRO A 268 5.91 30.06 3.10
N PHE A 269 6.19 28.81 3.50
CA PHE A 269 7.57 28.38 3.79
C PHE A 269 8.46 28.40 2.54
N TRP A 270 7.92 28.05 1.38
CA TRP A 270 8.69 28.09 0.13
C TRP A 270 8.92 29.53 -0.34
N GLN A 271 7.90 30.39 -0.26
CA GLN A 271 8.01 31.80 -0.61
C GLN A 271 9.07 32.53 0.24
N ASP A 272 9.18 32.21 1.52
CA ASP A 272 10.24 32.74 2.40
C ASP A 272 11.64 32.28 1.96
N VAL A 273 11.80 31.02 1.53
CA VAL A 273 13.06 30.50 0.98
C VAL A 273 13.43 31.19 -0.33
N LEU A 274 12.45 31.45 -1.21
CA LEU A 274 12.70 32.21 -2.45
C LEU A 274 13.13 33.66 -2.15
N MET A 275 12.58 34.28 -1.11
CA MET A 275 12.86 35.65 -0.74
C MET A 275 14.21 35.83 -0.04
N HIS A 276 14.56 34.90 0.86
CA HIS A 276 15.70 35.06 1.77
C HIS A 276 16.85 34.07 1.50
N GLY A 277 16.65 33.09 0.61
CA GLY A 277 17.67 32.07 0.32
C GLY A 277 18.15 31.39 1.61
N LYS A 278 19.47 31.27 1.77
CA LYS A 278 20.11 30.64 2.94
C LYS A 278 19.76 31.30 4.29
N GLU A 279 19.29 32.54 4.27
CA GLU A 279 18.91 33.26 5.50
C GLU A 279 17.49 32.92 5.96
N SER A 280 16.69 32.24 5.12
CA SER A 280 15.38 31.74 5.53
C SER A 280 15.52 30.67 6.61
N LYS A 281 14.73 30.80 7.68
CA LYS A 281 14.62 29.75 8.70
C LYS A 281 14.00 28.45 8.17
N TYR A 282 13.35 28.49 7.01
CA TYR A 282 12.76 27.33 6.36
C TYR A 282 13.64 26.75 5.25
N TYR A 283 14.89 27.22 5.09
CA TYR A 283 15.78 26.74 4.03
C TYR A 283 15.94 25.21 4.03
N ASP A 284 16.14 24.62 5.22
CA ASP A 284 16.31 23.17 5.39
C ASP A 284 14.98 22.38 5.37
N TYR A 285 13.84 23.04 5.11
CA TYR A 285 12.56 22.37 4.92
C TYR A 285 12.43 21.76 3.53
N PHE A 286 13.34 22.12 2.62
CA PHE A 286 13.38 21.69 1.24
C PHE A 286 14.79 21.21 0.87
N TYR A 287 14.92 20.56 -0.28
CA TYR A 287 16.22 20.10 -0.76
C TYR A 287 16.75 21.04 -1.84
N ILE A 288 17.53 22.04 -1.42
CA ILE A 288 18.27 22.93 -2.33
C ILE A 288 19.59 22.27 -2.75
N LEU A 289 19.91 22.29 -4.05
CA LEU A 289 21.02 21.52 -4.62
C LEU A 289 22.35 22.27 -4.56
N ASP A 290 22.33 23.56 -4.90
CA ASP A 290 23.49 24.44 -4.92
C ASP A 290 23.13 25.75 -4.23
N ALA A 291 23.73 25.96 -3.07
CA ALA A 291 23.43 27.08 -2.21
C ALA A 291 23.94 28.41 -2.82
N ASP A 292 24.91 28.37 -3.75
CA ASP A 292 25.52 29.58 -4.32
C ASP A 292 24.83 30.05 -5.61
N LYS A 293 23.79 29.33 -6.06
CA LYS A 293 22.94 29.69 -7.20
C LYS A 293 21.58 30.23 -6.74
N PRO A 294 20.89 31.03 -7.58
CA PRO A 294 19.49 31.37 -7.35
C PRO A 294 18.66 30.10 -7.10
N ILE A 295 17.70 30.16 -6.16
CA ILE A 295 16.81 29.02 -5.89
C ILE A 295 15.97 28.69 -7.12
N PHE A 296 15.48 29.71 -7.83
CA PHE A 296 14.77 29.57 -9.09
C PHE A 296 15.12 30.76 -10.00
N ASP A 297 15.53 30.48 -11.24
CA ASP A 297 15.93 31.48 -12.25
C ASP A 297 15.07 31.39 -13.53
N GLY A 298 13.79 31.02 -13.35
CA GLY A 298 12.81 30.91 -14.43
C GLY A 298 11.78 32.04 -14.43
N GLN A 299 11.01 32.13 -15.51
CA GLN A 299 9.88 33.05 -15.58
C GLN A 299 8.76 32.61 -14.61
N VAL A 300 8.14 33.57 -13.94
CA VAL A 300 6.92 33.36 -13.14
C VAL A 300 5.81 34.21 -13.76
N LEU A 301 4.73 33.58 -14.19
CA LEU A 301 3.56 34.24 -14.77
C LEU A 301 2.38 34.07 -13.80
N ASP A 302 1.79 35.18 -13.35
CA ASP A 302 0.65 35.19 -12.43
C ASP A 302 0.87 34.32 -11.17
N GLY A 303 2.09 34.33 -10.63
CA GLY A 303 2.47 33.54 -9.47
C GLY A 303 2.75 32.06 -9.76
N VAL A 304 2.70 31.62 -11.02
CA VAL A 304 3.00 30.25 -11.44
C VAL A 304 4.38 30.20 -12.11
N PRO A 305 5.36 29.48 -11.55
CA PRO A 305 6.65 29.28 -12.22
C PRO A 305 6.45 28.48 -13.51
N GLN A 306 7.07 28.95 -14.57
CA GLN A 306 7.06 28.29 -15.86
C GLN A 306 8.09 27.16 -15.88
N GLU A 307 7.88 26.19 -16.78
CA GLU A 307 8.85 25.10 -16.97
C GLU A 307 10.21 25.65 -17.38
N ILE A 308 11.25 25.08 -16.77
CA ILE A 308 12.66 25.34 -17.13
C ILE A 308 13.35 24.00 -17.41
N PRO A 309 14.47 24.00 -18.15
CA PRO A 309 15.27 22.79 -18.34
C PRO A 309 15.62 22.13 -17.00
N ARG A 310 15.57 20.81 -16.97
CA ARG A 310 15.79 20.01 -15.75
C ARG A 310 17.11 20.34 -15.06
N GLU A 311 18.16 20.51 -15.87
CA GLU A 311 19.52 20.83 -15.46
C GLU A 311 19.66 22.22 -14.82
N GLU A 312 18.67 23.10 -15.01
CA GLU A 312 18.61 24.44 -14.43
C GLU A 312 17.82 24.48 -13.11
N LEU A 313 17.07 23.41 -12.76
CA LEU A 313 16.40 23.31 -11.47
C LEU A 313 17.41 23.16 -10.32
N ASN A 314 17.37 24.10 -9.38
CA ASN A 314 18.29 24.14 -8.23
C ASN A 314 17.70 23.57 -6.93
N TYR A 315 16.60 22.82 -7.01
CA TYR A 315 15.97 22.17 -5.87
C TYR A 315 15.25 20.89 -6.31
N ARG A 316 14.99 19.99 -5.36
CA ARG A 316 14.19 18.79 -5.64
C ARG A 316 12.71 19.15 -5.70
N THR A 317 12.01 18.54 -6.65
CA THR A 317 10.57 18.70 -6.86
C THR A 317 9.90 17.33 -6.97
N PHE A 318 8.56 17.32 -7.01
CA PHE A 318 7.88 16.23 -7.69
C PHE A 318 8.27 16.23 -9.17
N ALA A 319 8.66 15.06 -9.70
CA ALA A 319 9.21 14.93 -11.05
C ALA A 319 10.27 16.02 -11.36
N TYR A 320 9.98 16.90 -12.33
CA TYR A 320 10.76 18.12 -12.61
C TYR A 320 9.85 19.35 -12.64
N THR A 321 8.76 19.32 -11.86
CA THR A 321 7.72 20.34 -11.88
C THR A 321 8.09 21.49 -10.95
N PRO A 322 8.44 22.69 -11.45
CA PRO A 322 8.89 23.81 -10.61
C PRO A 322 7.83 24.31 -9.63
N THR A 323 6.55 24.01 -9.90
CA THR A 323 5.44 24.40 -9.02
C THR A 323 5.34 23.54 -7.76
N MET A 324 6.14 22.46 -7.63
CA MET A 324 5.99 21.42 -6.61
C MET A 324 7.30 21.10 -5.87
N PRO A 325 7.86 22.03 -5.07
CA PRO A 325 9.06 21.78 -4.27
C PRO A 325 8.86 20.63 -3.26
N LYS A 326 9.83 19.70 -3.23
CA LYS A 326 9.80 18.51 -2.38
C LYS A 326 10.08 18.88 -0.92
N TRP A 327 9.25 18.39 -0.01
CA TRP A 327 9.47 18.49 1.43
C TRP A 327 10.67 17.66 1.88
N ASN A 328 11.47 18.23 2.78
CA ASN A 328 12.42 17.48 3.60
C ASN A 328 11.70 16.91 4.83
N THR A 329 11.01 15.79 4.67
CA THR A 329 10.29 15.09 5.75
C THR A 329 11.23 14.46 6.81
N GLY A 330 12.54 14.55 6.63
CA GLY A 330 13.53 14.26 7.68
C GLY A 330 13.74 15.43 8.66
N ASN A 331 13.34 16.66 8.29
CA ASN A 331 13.39 17.82 9.17
C ASN A 331 12.29 17.70 10.25
N PRO A 332 12.60 17.79 11.55
CA PRO A 332 11.62 17.63 12.62
C PRO A 332 10.43 18.58 12.57
N GLU A 333 10.63 19.84 12.15
CA GLU A 333 9.56 20.85 12.10
C GLU A 333 8.63 20.61 10.89
N VAL A 334 9.17 20.23 9.73
CA VAL A 334 8.36 19.77 8.58
C VAL A 334 7.55 18.54 8.97
N ARG A 335 8.19 17.60 9.66
CA ARG A 335 7.56 16.38 10.14
C ARG A 335 6.36 16.69 11.02
N GLU A 336 6.57 17.51 12.04
CA GLU A 336 5.50 17.87 12.97
C GLU A 336 4.38 18.62 12.26
N TYR A 337 4.70 19.57 11.37
CA TYR A 337 3.71 20.31 10.60
C TYR A 337 2.78 19.40 9.79
N LEU A 338 3.34 18.45 9.04
CA LEU A 338 2.57 17.53 8.19
C LEU A 338 1.80 16.48 9.01
N LEU A 339 2.42 15.94 10.06
CA LEU A 339 1.76 14.98 10.96
C LEU A 339 0.61 15.64 11.73
N GLU A 340 0.77 16.90 12.13
CA GLU A 340 -0.29 17.66 12.78
C GLU A 340 -1.43 17.98 11.82
N ALA A 341 -1.15 18.30 10.55
CA ALA A 341 -2.19 18.42 9.53
C ALA A 341 -3.00 17.12 9.40
N ALA A 342 -2.33 15.96 9.35
CA ALA A 342 -3.01 14.67 9.31
C ALA A 342 -3.90 14.42 10.54
N CYS A 343 -3.39 14.71 11.73
CA CYS A 343 -4.12 14.56 12.99
C CYS A 343 -5.31 15.51 13.06
N PHE A 344 -5.13 16.77 12.65
CA PHE A 344 -6.16 17.79 12.65
C PHE A 344 -7.42 17.36 11.89
N TRP A 345 -7.29 16.87 10.65
CA TRP A 345 -8.46 16.42 9.89
C TRP A 345 -9.07 15.13 10.43
N THR A 346 -8.23 14.22 10.93
CA THR A 346 -8.65 12.96 11.57
C THR A 346 -9.48 13.22 12.82
N GLU A 347 -9.00 14.10 13.69
CA GLU A 347 -9.59 14.36 15.01
C GLU A 347 -10.77 15.33 14.93
N LYS A 348 -10.63 16.43 14.19
CA LYS A 348 -11.63 17.50 14.17
C LYS A 348 -12.81 17.21 13.26
N TYR A 349 -12.57 16.62 12.09
CA TYR A 349 -13.63 16.37 11.10
C TYR A 349 -13.94 14.89 10.92
N HIS A 350 -13.31 14.01 11.69
CA HIS A 350 -13.62 12.57 11.74
C HIS A 350 -13.59 11.88 10.37
N ILE A 351 -12.61 12.21 9.53
CA ILE A 351 -12.39 11.48 8.27
C ILE A 351 -12.06 10.00 8.56
N ASP A 352 -12.35 9.15 7.59
CA ASP A 352 -12.23 7.70 7.72
C ASP A 352 -10.98 7.15 7.05
N GLY A 353 -10.26 7.96 6.27
CA GLY A 353 -9.04 7.53 5.63
C GLY A 353 -8.18 8.63 5.06
N TRP A 354 -6.91 8.27 4.82
CA TRP A 354 -5.95 9.04 4.06
C TRP A 354 -5.47 8.23 2.86
N ARG A 355 -5.58 8.82 1.67
CA ARG A 355 -4.83 8.43 0.48
C ARG A 355 -3.55 9.25 0.45
N LEU A 356 -2.40 8.60 0.33
CA LEU A 356 -1.09 9.24 0.43
C LEU A 356 -0.48 9.43 -0.96
N ASP A 357 -0.36 10.67 -1.40
CA ASP A 357 0.21 11.02 -2.71
C ASP A 357 1.71 10.74 -2.77
N VAL A 358 2.16 10.10 -3.87
CA VAL A 358 3.58 9.80 -4.15
C VAL A 358 4.28 9.20 -2.91
N SER A 359 3.60 8.27 -2.25
CA SER A 359 3.98 7.84 -0.90
C SER A 359 5.30 7.05 -0.87
N ASN A 360 5.69 6.49 -2.00
CA ASN A 360 6.96 5.78 -2.19
C ASN A 360 8.20 6.70 -2.16
N GLU A 361 8.04 8.02 -2.27
CA GLU A 361 9.17 8.98 -2.21
C GLU A 361 9.34 9.66 -0.84
N VAL A 362 8.51 9.29 0.14
CA VAL A 362 8.61 9.77 1.52
C VAL A 362 9.24 8.67 2.40
N PRO A 363 10.17 9.00 3.32
CA PRO A 363 10.88 8.01 4.12
C PRO A 363 9.97 7.10 4.94
N HIS A 364 10.30 5.81 5.03
CA HIS A 364 9.55 4.84 5.84
C HIS A 364 9.40 5.26 7.31
N ASP A 365 10.41 5.93 7.88
CA ASP A 365 10.35 6.41 9.27
C ASP A 365 9.22 7.44 9.49
N PHE A 366 9.02 8.34 8.53
CA PHE A 366 7.89 9.26 8.53
C PHE A 366 6.57 8.49 8.54
N TRP A 367 6.44 7.46 7.70
CA TRP A 367 5.20 6.69 7.59
C TRP A 367 4.88 5.84 8.81
N ARG A 368 5.90 5.33 9.51
CA ARG A 368 5.71 4.64 10.80
C ARG A 368 5.13 5.57 11.85
N GLU A 369 5.65 6.80 11.94
CA GLU A 369 5.09 7.77 12.86
C GLU A 369 3.72 8.26 12.42
N PHE A 370 3.52 8.51 11.13
CA PHE A 370 2.22 8.86 10.57
C PHE A 370 1.16 7.83 11.00
N ARG A 371 1.42 6.54 10.77
CA ARG A 371 0.53 5.46 11.19
C ARG A 371 0.22 5.55 12.67
N LYS A 372 1.24 5.65 13.52
CA LYS A 372 1.05 5.74 14.97
C LYS A 372 0.17 6.93 15.35
N ARG A 373 0.49 8.13 14.86
CA ARG A 373 -0.23 9.37 15.18
C ARG A 373 -1.70 9.31 14.76
N VAL A 374 -2.00 8.89 13.52
CA VAL A 374 -3.39 8.84 13.04
C VAL A 374 -4.19 7.71 13.69
N LYS A 375 -3.58 6.54 13.91
CA LYS A 375 -4.24 5.40 14.57
C LYS A 375 -4.47 5.66 16.07
N ASP A 376 -3.61 6.43 16.74
CA ASP A 376 -3.83 6.87 18.12
C ASP A 376 -5.07 7.78 18.25
N ARG A 377 -5.45 8.50 17.17
CA ARG A 377 -6.67 9.33 17.13
C ARG A 377 -7.89 8.56 16.64
N ASN A 378 -7.71 7.70 15.65
CA ASN A 378 -8.75 6.84 15.12
C ASN A 378 -8.16 5.48 14.71
N PRO A 379 -8.28 4.44 15.56
CA PRO A 379 -7.76 3.10 15.26
C PRO A 379 -8.34 2.47 13.98
N GLU A 380 -9.54 2.90 13.57
CA GLU A 380 -10.25 2.42 12.39
C GLU A 380 -10.02 3.28 11.14
N LEU A 381 -9.16 4.30 11.21
CA LEU A 381 -8.80 5.12 10.04
C LEU A 381 -8.04 4.28 9.01
N TYR A 382 -8.39 4.37 7.74
CA TYR A 382 -7.74 3.66 6.65
C TYR A 382 -6.55 4.42 6.06
N ILE A 383 -5.41 3.77 5.90
CA ILE A 383 -4.19 4.37 5.30
C ILE A 383 -3.89 3.70 3.95
N LEU A 384 -4.11 4.42 2.85
CA LEU A 384 -3.92 3.95 1.48
C LEU A 384 -2.75 4.69 0.80
N GLY A 385 -1.64 4.01 0.52
CA GLY A 385 -0.52 4.59 -0.22
C GLY A 385 -0.75 4.64 -1.74
N GLU A 386 -0.38 5.71 -2.41
CA GLU A 386 -0.16 5.70 -3.85
C GLU A 386 1.24 5.17 -4.15
N ASN A 387 1.30 3.87 -4.47
CA ASN A 387 2.49 3.23 -4.99
C ASN A 387 2.11 2.44 -6.24
N TRP A 388 2.90 2.58 -7.30
CA TRP A 388 2.60 1.99 -8.60
C TRP A 388 3.19 0.58 -8.77
N ASP A 389 4.21 0.25 -7.98
CA ASP A 389 5.00 -0.98 -8.09
C ASP A 389 4.91 -1.84 -6.81
N ASN A 390 5.83 -2.81 -6.67
CA ASN A 390 5.91 -3.68 -5.49
C ASN A 390 5.97 -2.86 -4.19
N SER A 391 4.93 -3.01 -3.38
CA SER A 391 4.70 -2.21 -2.19
C SER A 391 4.89 -2.97 -0.88
N LEU A 392 5.48 -4.17 -0.92
CA LEU A 392 5.69 -5.00 0.27
C LEU A 392 6.40 -4.24 1.40
N PRO A 393 7.42 -3.39 1.15
CA PRO A 393 8.09 -2.63 2.20
C PRO A 393 7.19 -1.70 3.03
N TRP A 394 6.01 -1.31 2.51
CA TRP A 394 5.04 -0.47 3.23
C TRP A 394 3.86 -1.26 3.80
N LEU A 395 3.72 -2.54 3.45
CA LEU A 395 2.58 -3.39 3.80
C LEU A 395 2.95 -4.45 4.85
N MET A 396 4.02 -4.22 5.63
CA MET A 396 4.46 -5.11 6.70
C MET A 396 3.70 -4.91 8.02
N GLY A 397 2.70 -4.01 8.05
CA GLY A 397 1.85 -3.73 9.22
C GLY A 397 2.25 -2.49 10.02
N ASP A 398 3.44 -1.93 9.78
CA ASP A 398 4.00 -0.79 10.50
C ASP A 398 3.77 0.57 9.83
N GLN A 399 3.25 0.59 8.60
CA GLN A 399 3.04 1.81 7.81
C GLN A 399 1.62 1.86 7.21
N PHE A 400 1.40 1.28 6.03
CA PHE A 400 0.12 1.42 5.32
C PHE A 400 -0.82 0.26 5.60
N ASP A 401 -2.12 0.51 5.47
CA ASP A 401 -3.11 -0.56 5.43
C ASP A 401 -3.21 -1.12 4.01
N ALA A 402 -3.12 -0.31 2.95
CA ALA A 402 -3.05 -0.82 1.59
C ALA A 402 -2.30 0.13 0.65
N VAL A 403 -2.23 -0.25 -0.62
CA VAL A 403 -1.82 0.65 -1.71
C VAL A 403 -2.81 0.62 -2.86
N MET A 404 -2.81 1.67 -3.67
CA MET A 404 -3.52 1.70 -4.94
C MET A 404 -2.97 0.57 -5.84
N ASN A 405 -3.80 -0.44 -6.10
CA ASN A 405 -3.32 -1.68 -6.71
C ASN A 405 -3.18 -1.58 -8.24
N TYR A 406 -2.21 -0.80 -8.71
CA TYR A 406 -1.91 -0.68 -10.14
C TYR A 406 -1.42 -2.00 -10.74
N GLU A 407 -0.73 -2.84 -9.97
CA GLU A 407 -0.35 -4.20 -10.35
C GLU A 407 -1.57 -5.12 -10.60
N PHE A 408 -2.74 -4.81 -10.04
CA PHE A 408 -4.02 -5.44 -10.41
C PHE A 408 -4.64 -4.78 -11.64
N ALA A 409 -4.65 -3.45 -11.70
CA ALA A 409 -5.26 -2.70 -12.81
C ALA A 409 -4.59 -3.02 -14.16
N MET A 410 -3.26 -3.18 -14.19
CA MET A 410 -2.51 -3.42 -15.43
C MET A 410 -2.87 -4.74 -16.13
N PRO A 411 -2.92 -5.91 -15.46
CA PRO A 411 -3.43 -7.14 -16.05
C PRO A 411 -4.89 -7.05 -16.53
N ILE A 412 -5.75 -6.39 -15.76
CA ILE A 412 -7.16 -6.16 -16.13
C ILE A 412 -7.23 -5.36 -17.43
N TRP A 413 -6.50 -4.25 -17.53
CA TRP A 413 -6.42 -3.45 -18.74
C TRP A 413 -5.87 -4.25 -19.92
N LYS A 414 -4.76 -4.98 -19.77
CA LYS A 414 -4.17 -5.77 -20.86
C LYS A 414 -5.06 -6.90 -21.35
N TYR A 415 -5.91 -7.46 -20.49
CA TYR A 415 -6.83 -8.53 -20.89
C TYR A 415 -8.13 -8.01 -21.50
N PHE A 416 -8.77 -7.01 -20.90
CA PHE A 416 -10.09 -6.53 -21.35
C PHE A 416 -10.03 -5.44 -22.42
N ARG A 417 -8.95 -4.64 -22.47
CA ARG A 417 -8.75 -3.66 -23.54
C ARG A 417 -8.34 -4.38 -24.82
N LYS A 418 -9.03 -4.06 -25.90
CA LYS A 418 -8.67 -4.48 -27.26
C LYS A 418 -7.80 -3.42 -27.91
N GLU A 419 -6.78 -3.83 -28.64
CA GLU A 419 -6.14 -2.93 -29.60
C GLU A 419 -7.04 -2.72 -30.83
N LYS A 420 -6.60 -1.86 -31.76
CA LYS A 420 -7.36 -1.46 -32.95
C LYS A 420 -7.81 -2.64 -33.84
N GLU A 421 -7.18 -3.82 -33.71
CA GLU A 421 -7.47 -5.01 -34.52
C GLU A 421 -8.21 -6.13 -33.75
N GLY A 422 -8.73 -5.83 -32.55
CA GLY A 422 -9.59 -6.77 -31.81
C GLY A 422 -8.86 -7.88 -31.05
N GLU A 423 -7.55 -8.00 -31.21
CA GLU A 423 -6.68 -8.85 -30.39
C GLU A 423 -6.54 -8.27 -28.97
N ARG A 424 -6.55 -9.17 -27.98
CA ARG A 424 -6.25 -8.83 -26.58
C ARG A 424 -4.74 -8.83 -26.40
N ILE A 425 -4.23 -7.90 -25.60
CA ILE A 425 -2.79 -7.86 -25.28
C ILE A 425 -2.38 -9.10 -24.48
N TYR A 426 -3.25 -9.55 -23.56
CA TYR A 426 -3.07 -10.81 -22.82
C TYR A 426 -3.99 -11.92 -23.30
N SER A 427 -3.43 -13.11 -23.46
CA SER A 427 -4.20 -14.36 -23.48
C SER A 427 -4.85 -14.62 -22.10
N GLU A 428 -5.82 -15.52 -22.04
CA GLU A 428 -6.41 -15.96 -20.77
C GLU A 428 -5.35 -16.53 -19.82
N GLU A 429 -4.41 -17.30 -20.37
CA GLU A 429 -3.33 -17.92 -19.62
C GLU A 429 -2.38 -16.87 -19.03
N GLN A 430 -1.96 -15.88 -19.83
CA GLN A 430 -1.11 -14.77 -19.36
C GLN A 430 -1.81 -13.93 -18.29
N PHE A 431 -3.10 -13.67 -18.46
CA PHE A 431 -3.90 -12.97 -17.45
C PHE A 431 -3.94 -13.76 -16.13
N ARG A 432 -4.22 -15.07 -16.18
CA ARG A 432 -4.20 -15.94 -15.00
C ARG A 432 -2.84 -15.95 -14.30
N TYR A 433 -1.74 -15.99 -15.05
CA TYR A 433 -0.39 -15.92 -14.47
C TYR A 433 -0.07 -14.57 -13.83
N ALA A 434 -0.50 -13.47 -14.45
CA ALA A 434 -0.31 -12.14 -13.87
C ALA A 434 -1.08 -11.97 -12.54
N ILE A 435 -2.33 -12.44 -12.49
CA ILE A 435 -3.13 -12.44 -11.25
C ILE A 435 -2.53 -13.39 -10.20
N GLY A 436 -2.13 -14.61 -10.58
CA GLY A 436 -1.49 -15.56 -9.67
C GLY A 436 -0.17 -15.03 -9.09
N ARG A 437 0.60 -14.29 -9.89
CA ARG A 437 1.81 -13.60 -9.42
C ARG A 437 1.45 -12.56 -8.37
N LEU A 438 0.50 -11.66 -8.65
CA LEU A 438 0.06 -10.63 -7.71
C LEU A 438 -0.42 -11.21 -6.37
N LEU A 439 -1.29 -12.22 -6.40
CA LEU A 439 -1.87 -12.85 -5.20
C LEU A 439 -0.81 -13.55 -4.33
N THR A 440 0.37 -13.84 -4.88
CA THR A 440 1.48 -14.49 -4.17
C THR A 440 2.68 -13.57 -3.94
N SER A 441 2.57 -12.29 -4.28
CA SER A 441 3.59 -11.26 -4.00
C SER A 441 3.39 -10.56 -2.66
N TYR A 442 2.21 -10.72 -2.03
CA TYR A 442 1.86 -10.09 -0.76
C TYR A 442 1.29 -11.08 0.25
N PRO A 443 1.47 -10.85 1.56
CA PRO A 443 0.71 -11.53 2.60
C PRO A 443 -0.79 -11.49 2.34
N ASN A 444 -1.50 -12.52 2.78
CA ASN A 444 -2.96 -12.56 2.77
C ASN A 444 -3.46 -12.44 4.22
N PRO A 445 -3.76 -11.21 4.69
CA PRO A 445 -4.15 -10.94 6.07
C PRO A 445 -5.61 -11.23 6.37
N ASP A 446 -6.46 -11.40 5.35
CA ASP A 446 -7.89 -11.69 5.49
C ASP A 446 -8.31 -12.71 4.43
N LYS A 447 -8.44 -13.98 4.84
CA LYS A 447 -9.14 -14.96 4.01
C LYS A 447 -10.63 -14.89 4.31
N PRO A 448 -11.47 -14.39 3.39
CA PRO A 448 -12.81 -14.93 3.32
C PRO A 448 -12.69 -16.43 3.03
N GLU A 449 -13.48 -17.25 3.71
CA GLU A 449 -13.36 -18.72 3.74
C GLU A 449 -13.29 -19.40 2.35
N LYS A 450 -13.65 -18.72 1.25
CA LYS A 450 -13.54 -19.23 -0.12
C LYS A 450 -13.29 -18.11 -1.13
N LEU A 451 -12.04 -17.85 -1.48
CA LEU A 451 -11.69 -17.18 -2.74
C LEU A 451 -10.75 -18.09 -3.56
N PHE A 452 -11.24 -19.29 -3.88
CA PHE A 452 -10.69 -20.07 -4.99
C PHE A 452 -11.24 -19.48 -6.27
N LEU A 453 -10.47 -18.60 -6.91
CA LEU A 453 -10.94 -17.99 -8.16
C LEU A 453 -10.99 -19.00 -9.31
N PHE A 454 -10.18 -20.06 -9.33
CA PHE A 454 -10.22 -21.04 -10.43
C PHE A 454 -9.70 -22.41 -10.00
N SER A 455 -10.56 -23.27 -9.45
CA SER A 455 -10.28 -24.70 -9.25
C SER A 455 -11.19 -25.57 -10.11
N THR A 456 -11.11 -25.39 -11.42
CA THR A 456 -11.61 -26.38 -12.37
C THR A 456 -10.81 -26.26 -13.67
N PRO A 457 -10.19 -27.34 -14.17
CA PRO A 457 -9.86 -27.39 -15.57
C PRO A 457 -11.18 -27.45 -16.33
N CYS A 458 -11.47 -26.41 -17.12
CA CYS A 458 -12.49 -26.51 -18.16
C CYS A 458 -11.97 -27.55 -19.15
N VAL A 459 -12.44 -28.79 -18.99
CA VAL A 459 -12.44 -29.77 -20.08
C VAL A 459 -13.47 -29.24 -21.07
N ILE A 460 -12.97 -28.73 -22.21
CA ILE A 460 -13.77 -28.62 -23.43
C ILE A 460 -13.57 -29.92 -24.19
#